data_AF-A0A165ECL1-F1
#
_entry.id   AF-A0A165ECL1-F1
#
_cell.length_a   1.000
_cell.length_b   1.000
_cell.length_c   1.000
_cell.angle_alpha   90.00
_cell.angle_beta   90.00
_cell.angle_gamma   90.00
#
_symmetry.space_group_name_H-M   'P 1'
#
loop_
_entity.id
_entity.type
_entity.pdbx_description
1 polymer ?
#
loop_
_entity_poly.entity_id
_entity_poly.type
_entity_poly.pdbx_seq_one_letter_code
_entity_poly.pdbx_strand_id
1 'polypeptide(L)'
;MLVPYSLVHNGICYTILPLFPGPSPAHTALDPILLDGSAFHDRHAVPPYTYPAITSATCSWTAILSQIWQPDVVWSCWKLATLGSYSSVAAIWEAWAEGERVADVSRKPPLRELEWLWGAQKKHDDEEGLAAKLATTQRCHGSSAVGPFHVLHLVHREAAERWQDIGRGRA
;
A
#
# COMPACT_ATOMS: atom_id res chain seq x y z
N MET A 1 19.72 -12.35 -10.21
CA MET A 1 18.91 -11.13 -10.38
C MET A 1 17.53 -11.55 -10.82
N LEU A 2 16.50 -11.08 -10.12
CA LEU A 2 15.11 -11.29 -10.52
C LEU A 2 14.73 -10.16 -11.48
N VAL A 3 14.08 -10.52 -12.58
CA VAL A 3 13.73 -9.57 -13.64
C VAL A 3 12.21 -9.44 -13.67
N PRO A 4 11.67 -8.24 -13.40
CA PRO A 4 10.24 -8.00 -13.52
C PRO A 4 9.77 -8.14 -14.97
N TYR A 5 8.54 -8.60 -15.16
CA TYR A 5 7.87 -8.65 -16.47
C TYR A 5 6.47 -8.06 -16.41
N SER A 6 5.94 -7.66 -17.57
CA SER A 6 4.60 -7.10 -17.67
C SER A 6 3.57 -8.18 -17.98
N LEU A 7 2.45 -8.16 -17.25
CA LEU A 7 1.29 -9.02 -17.43
C LEU A 7 0.06 -8.14 -17.66
N VAL A 8 -0.64 -8.33 -18.78
CA VAL A 8 -1.89 -7.62 -19.05
C VAL A 8 -3.06 -8.51 -18.63
N HIS A 9 -3.91 -7.99 -17.74
CA HIS A 9 -5.11 -8.66 -17.28
C HIS A 9 -6.26 -7.65 -17.16
N ASN A 10 -7.42 -7.97 -17.73
CA ASN A 10 -8.59 -7.08 -17.79
C ASN A 10 -8.28 -5.65 -18.28
N GLY A 11 -7.35 -5.52 -19.24
CA GLY A 11 -6.93 -4.22 -19.79
C GLY A 11 -6.01 -3.40 -18.89
N ILE A 12 -5.60 -3.93 -17.74
CA ILE A 12 -4.62 -3.31 -16.83
C ILE A 12 -3.28 -4.03 -17.02
N CYS A 13 -2.20 -3.25 -17.15
CA CYS A 13 -0.84 -3.78 -17.18
C CYS A 13 -0.26 -3.81 -15.76
N TYR A 14 0.15 -4.99 -15.31
CA TYR A 14 0.79 -5.21 -14.02
C TYR A 14 2.26 -5.54 -14.23
N THR A 15 3.15 -5.01 -13.38
CA THR A 15 4.53 -5.45 -13.35
C THR A 15 4.71 -6.49 -12.26
N ILE A 16 5.15 -7.69 -12.62
CA ILE A 16 5.26 -8.84 -11.73
C ILE A 16 6.73 -9.19 -11.52
N LEU A 17 7.14 -9.39 -10.27
CA LEU A 17 8.45 -9.90 -9.91
C LEU A 17 8.38 -11.42 -9.66
N PRO A 18 8.92 -12.27 -10.54
CA PRO A 18 8.91 -13.70 -10.31
C PRO A 18 9.83 -14.06 -9.13
N LEU A 19 9.31 -14.76 -8.12
CA LEU A 19 10.11 -15.17 -6.95
C LEU A 19 11.10 -16.29 -7.30
N PHE A 20 10.78 -17.10 -8.30
CA PHE A 20 11.60 -18.22 -8.75
C PHE A 20 12.25 -17.90 -10.10
N PRO A 21 13.57 -17.66 -10.15
CA PRO A 21 14.26 -17.40 -11.40
C PRO A 21 14.36 -18.66 -12.27
N GLY A 22 14.22 -18.50 -13.59
CA GLY A 22 14.38 -19.58 -14.57
C GLY A 22 14.18 -19.08 -16.00
N PRO A 23 14.46 -19.92 -17.02
CA PRO A 23 14.24 -19.55 -18.43
C PRO A 23 12.75 -19.38 -18.78
N SER A 24 11.86 -19.98 -17.99
CA SER A 24 10.41 -19.80 -18.03
C SER A 24 9.88 -19.87 -16.60
N PRO A 25 10.02 -18.80 -15.80
CA PRO A 25 9.56 -18.82 -14.42
C PRO A 25 8.04 -18.97 -14.42
N ALA A 26 7.54 -19.98 -13.72
CA ALA A 26 6.10 -20.16 -13.58
C ALA A 26 5.54 -18.99 -12.78
N HIS A 27 4.59 -18.26 -13.37
CA HIS A 27 3.84 -17.23 -12.66
C HIS A 27 3.15 -17.86 -11.45
N THR A 28 3.38 -17.29 -10.27
CA THR A 28 2.75 -17.73 -9.03
C THR A 28 1.89 -16.63 -8.43
N ALA A 29 0.81 -17.01 -7.74
CA ALA A 29 -0.04 -16.09 -7.00
C ALA A 29 0.67 -15.41 -5.78
N LEU A 30 1.96 -15.71 -5.59
CA LEU A 30 2.82 -15.14 -4.56
C LEU A 30 3.81 -14.12 -5.13
N ASP A 31 3.93 -14.01 -6.46
CA ASP A 31 4.88 -13.12 -7.13
C ASP A 31 4.53 -11.64 -6.86
N PRO A 32 5.44 -10.82 -6.30
CA PRO A 32 5.12 -9.43 -5.99
C PRO A 32 4.64 -8.62 -7.20
N ILE A 33 3.48 -7.96 -7.08
CA ILE A 33 3.07 -6.91 -8.02
C ILE A 33 3.85 -5.65 -7.66
N LEU A 34 4.80 -5.25 -8.51
CA LEU A 34 5.59 -4.04 -8.34
C LEU A 34 4.86 -2.80 -8.86
N LEU A 35 5.26 -1.64 -8.33
CA LEU A 35 4.94 -0.34 -8.94
C LEU A 35 5.69 -0.16 -10.25
N ASP A 36 5.33 0.87 -10.99
CA ASP A 36 6.13 1.37 -12.10
C ASP A 36 7.57 1.70 -11.67
N GLY A 37 8.53 1.52 -12.56
CA GLY A 37 9.96 1.76 -12.29
C GLY A 37 10.26 3.18 -11.82
N SER A 38 9.43 4.16 -12.22
CA SER A 38 9.52 5.55 -11.76
C SER A 38 9.42 5.70 -10.24
N ALA A 39 8.69 4.82 -9.55
CA ALA A 39 8.52 4.90 -8.09
C ALA A 39 9.84 4.69 -7.32
N PHE A 40 10.83 4.05 -7.95
CA PHE A 40 12.16 3.78 -7.38
C PHE A 40 13.19 4.88 -7.69
N HIS A 41 12.75 5.97 -8.30
CA HIS A 41 13.60 7.09 -8.69
C HIS A 41 13.11 8.39 -8.06
N ASP A 42 14.03 9.35 -7.91
CA ASP A 42 13.66 10.71 -7.54
C ASP A 42 12.63 11.30 -8.52
N ARG A 43 11.75 12.18 -8.04
CA ARG A 43 10.69 12.80 -8.85
C ARG A 43 11.21 13.64 -10.02
N HIS A 44 12.47 14.07 -9.96
CA HIS A 44 13.14 14.85 -11.01
C HIS A 44 14.01 13.98 -11.92
N ALA A 45 14.06 12.66 -11.71
CA ALA A 45 14.83 11.77 -12.55
C ALA A 45 14.30 11.75 -14.00
N VAL A 46 15.24 11.76 -14.94
CA VAL A 46 14.95 11.71 -16.38
C VAL A 46 14.89 10.24 -16.82
N PRO A 47 13.86 9.83 -17.59
CA PRO A 47 13.76 8.46 -18.13
C PRO A 47 15.00 8.04 -18.95
N PRO A 48 15.28 6.73 -19.08
CA PRO A 48 14.42 5.61 -18.70
C PRO A 48 14.52 5.23 -17.22
N TYR A 49 13.37 4.94 -16.60
CA TYR A 49 13.32 4.42 -15.25
C TYR A 49 13.57 2.92 -15.24
N THR A 50 14.46 2.46 -14.36
CA THR A 50 14.79 1.04 -14.21
C THR A 50 14.37 0.52 -12.84
N TYR A 51 14.20 -0.78 -12.67
CA TYR A 51 14.06 -1.34 -11.32
C TYR A 51 15.42 -1.41 -10.64
N PRO A 52 15.49 -1.25 -9.31
CA PRO A 52 16.71 -1.54 -8.58
C PRO A 52 17.06 -3.03 -8.69
N ALA A 53 18.28 -3.37 -8.29
CA ALA A 53 18.76 -4.74 -8.33
C ALA A 53 18.04 -5.62 -7.28
N ILE A 54 16.97 -6.31 -7.70
CA ILE A 54 16.26 -7.25 -6.85
C ILE A 54 16.85 -8.66 -7.01
N THR A 55 17.17 -9.27 -5.88
CA THR A 55 17.74 -10.62 -5.77
C THR A 55 16.85 -11.46 -4.86
N SER A 56 17.07 -12.77 -4.80
CA SER A 56 16.36 -13.64 -3.85
C SER A 56 16.59 -13.24 -2.38
N ALA A 57 17.65 -12.50 -2.06
CA ALA A 57 17.90 -11.97 -0.72
C ALA A 57 17.18 -10.65 -0.46
N THR A 58 16.80 -9.91 -1.51
CA THR A 58 16.19 -8.57 -1.43
C THR A 58 14.77 -8.51 -1.99
N CYS A 59 14.14 -9.66 -2.23
CA CYS A 59 12.80 -9.78 -2.79
C CYS A 59 11.68 -9.78 -1.73
N SER A 60 11.99 -9.45 -0.47
CA SER A 60 10.95 -9.25 0.55
C SER A 60 10.26 -7.91 0.37
N TRP A 61 8.99 -7.81 0.77
CA TRP A 61 8.26 -6.55 0.69
C TRP A 61 8.94 -5.42 1.45
N THR A 62 9.42 -5.66 2.67
CA THR A 62 10.18 -4.65 3.43
C THR A 62 11.39 -4.12 2.66
N ALA A 63 12.14 -4.99 1.98
CA ALA A 63 13.31 -4.59 1.20
C ALA A 63 12.95 -3.88 -0.12
N ILE A 64 11.84 -4.26 -0.75
CA ILE A 64 11.34 -3.58 -1.96
C ILE A 64 10.81 -2.19 -1.59
N LEU A 65 10.00 -2.11 -0.55
CA LEU A 65 9.36 -0.87 -0.10
C LEU A 65 10.39 0.16 0.39
N SER A 66 11.47 -0.27 1.04
CA SER A 66 12.53 0.63 1.50
C SER A 66 13.33 1.30 0.37
N GLN A 67 13.19 0.82 -0.87
CA GLN A 67 13.85 1.38 -2.05
C GLN A 67 12.96 2.35 -2.83
N ILE A 68 11.72 2.58 -2.38
CA ILE A 68 10.78 3.48 -3.05
C ILE A 68 11.10 4.93 -2.66
N TRP A 69 11.27 5.77 -3.66
CA TRP A 69 11.56 7.20 -3.53
C TRP A 69 10.29 8.06 -3.51
N GLN A 70 9.23 7.60 -4.17
CA GLN A 70 7.99 8.35 -4.35
C GLN A 70 6.80 7.64 -3.68
N PRO A 71 6.63 7.80 -2.35
CA PRO A 71 5.56 7.12 -1.60
C PRO A 71 4.14 7.52 -2.07
N ASP A 72 3.97 8.72 -2.63
CA ASP A 72 2.67 9.19 -3.14
C ASP A 72 2.14 8.30 -4.29
N VAL A 73 3.05 7.77 -5.12
CA VAL A 73 2.73 6.87 -6.23
C VAL A 73 2.25 5.52 -5.70
N VAL A 74 2.78 5.09 -4.56
CA VAL A 74 2.41 3.83 -3.91
C VAL A 74 0.92 3.81 -3.59
N TRP A 75 0.42 4.87 -2.94
CA TRP A 75 -0.99 4.93 -2.53
C TRP A 75 -1.93 4.97 -3.73
N SER A 76 -1.49 5.56 -4.84
CA SER A 76 -2.30 5.59 -6.06
C SER A 76 -2.51 4.18 -6.64
N CYS A 77 -1.50 3.32 -6.56
CA CYS A 77 -1.51 1.98 -7.15
C CYS A 77 -1.97 0.87 -6.18
N TRP A 78 -1.57 0.96 -4.91
CA TRP A 78 -1.84 -0.05 -3.89
C TRP A 78 -2.81 0.44 -2.82
N LYS A 79 -3.58 1.50 -3.09
CA LYS A 79 -4.71 1.85 -2.21
C LYS A 79 -5.56 0.61 -1.94
N LEU A 80 -6.01 0.54 -0.70
CA LEU A 80 -7.11 -0.30 -0.31
C LEU A 80 -8.27 -0.11 -1.29
N ALA A 81 -8.84 -1.23 -1.72
CA ALA A 81 -10.13 -1.19 -2.34
C ALA A 81 -11.17 -0.68 -1.31
N THR A 82 -12.29 -0.15 -1.77
CA THR A 82 -13.33 0.37 -0.87
C THR A 82 -13.81 -0.75 0.06
N LEU A 83 -14.19 -0.47 1.31
CA LEU A 83 -14.60 -1.53 2.25
C LEU A 83 -15.66 -2.50 1.68
N GLY A 84 -16.58 -2.01 0.86
CA GLY A 84 -17.60 -2.81 0.17
C GLY A 84 -17.08 -3.78 -0.90
N SER A 85 -15.81 -3.72 -1.29
CA SER A 85 -15.20 -4.68 -2.23
C SER A 85 -14.69 -5.94 -1.55
N TYR A 86 -14.54 -5.93 -0.22
CA TYR A 86 -14.15 -7.12 0.53
C TYR A 86 -15.40 -7.92 0.89
N SER A 87 -15.39 -9.21 0.56
CA SER A 87 -16.51 -10.12 0.83
C SER A 87 -16.73 -10.39 2.31
N SER A 88 -15.72 -10.14 3.16
CA SER A 88 -15.78 -10.39 4.60
C SER A 88 -14.71 -9.62 5.37
N VAL A 89 -14.89 -9.51 6.69
CA VAL A 89 -13.87 -9.00 7.61
C VAL A 89 -12.59 -9.84 7.57
N ALA A 90 -12.70 -11.16 7.36
CA ALA A 90 -11.54 -12.04 7.23
C ALA A 90 -10.69 -11.68 5.99
N ALA A 91 -11.33 -11.33 4.86
CA ALA A 91 -10.63 -10.89 3.66
C ALA A 91 -9.89 -9.56 3.87
N ILE A 92 -10.44 -8.66 4.70
CA ILE A 92 -9.75 -7.43 5.09
C ILE A 92 -8.49 -7.77 5.91
N TRP A 93 -8.59 -8.70 6.87
CA TRP A 93 -7.44 -9.13 7.67
C TRP A 93 -6.38 -9.87 6.85
N GLU A 94 -6.78 -10.68 5.86
CA GLU A 94 -5.84 -11.31 4.93
C GLU A 94 -5.10 -10.25 4.12
N ALA A 95 -5.82 -9.27 3.56
CA ALA A 95 -5.19 -8.16 2.83
C ALA A 95 -4.27 -7.33 3.74
N TRP A 96 -4.63 -7.17 5.01
CA TRP A 96 -3.79 -6.49 6.00
C TRP A 96 -2.48 -7.22 6.29
N ALA A 97 -2.58 -8.53 6.58
CA ALA A 97 -1.47 -9.33 7.06
C ALA A 97 -0.57 -9.86 5.93
N GLU A 98 -1.16 -10.19 4.78
CA GLU A 98 -0.47 -10.85 3.69
C GLU A 98 -0.56 -10.12 2.35
N GLY A 99 -1.34 -9.04 2.26
CA GLY A 99 -1.52 -8.28 1.03
C GLY A 99 -2.70 -8.74 0.19
N GLU A 100 -3.27 -7.81 -0.57
CA GLU A 100 -4.45 -8.06 -1.40
C GLU A 100 -4.07 -8.94 -2.61
N ARG A 101 -4.78 -10.06 -2.77
CA ARG A 101 -4.70 -10.90 -3.97
C ARG A 101 -5.51 -10.27 -5.10
N VAL A 102 -4.86 -10.08 -6.24
CA VAL A 102 -5.51 -9.79 -7.52
C VAL A 102 -5.67 -11.13 -8.25
N ALA A 103 -6.92 -11.57 -8.40
CA ALA A 103 -7.25 -12.84 -9.03
C ALA A 103 -6.55 -12.98 -10.39
N ASP A 104 -5.97 -14.15 -10.66
CA ASP A 104 -5.23 -14.50 -11.88
C ASP A 104 -4.01 -13.61 -12.22
N VAL A 105 -3.63 -12.68 -11.34
CA VAL A 105 -2.54 -11.71 -11.59
C VAL A 105 -1.41 -11.81 -10.59
N SER A 106 -1.71 -11.94 -9.30
CA SER A 106 -0.78 -12.13 -8.16
C SER A 106 -1.16 -11.22 -6.98
N ARG A 107 -0.20 -10.64 -6.24
CA ARG A 107 -0.42 -10.10 -4.90
C ARG A 107 0.28 -8.76 -4.68
N LYS A 108 -0.45 -7.81 -4.10
CA LYS A 108 0.05 -6.51 -3.61
C LYS A 108 0.78 -6.68 -2.26
N PRO A 109 1.57 -5.70 -1.81
CA PRO A 109 2.18 -5.78 -0.48
C PRO A 109 1.14 -5.85 0.66
N PRO A 110 1.49 -6.50 1.78
CA PRO A 110 0.77 -6.39 3.04
C PRO A 110 0.60 -4.95 3.49
N LEU A 111 -0.64 -4.58 3.85
CA LEU A 111 -0.93 -3.21 4.30
C LEU A 111 -0.22 -2.86 5.60
N ARG A 112 -0.01 -3.84 6.49
CA ARG A 112 0.75 -3.64 7.73
C ARG A 112 2.19 -3.18 7.46
N GLU A 113 2.80 -3.63 6.36
CA GLU A 113 4.18 -3.28 6.01
C GLU A 113 4.25 -1.88 5.39
N LEU A 114 3.24 -1.51 4.60
CA LEU A 114 3.05 -0.14 4.13
C LEU A 114 2.81 0.84 5.30
N GLU A 115 1.97 0.46 6.27
CA GLU A 115 1.73 1.26 7.47
C GLU A 115 2.98 1.37 8.34
N TRP A 116 3.70 0.26 8.54
CA TRP A 116 4.93 0.29 9.34
C TRP A 116 5.97 1.25 8.78
N LEU A 117 6.13 1.27 7.44
CA LEU A 117 7.14 2.10 6.78
C LEU A 117 6.71 3.56 6.63
N TRP A 118 5.44 3.83 6.31
CA TRP A 118 4.99 5.19 5.97
C TRP A 118 3.85 5.73 6.83
N GLY A 119 3.21 4.90 7.64
CA GLY A 119 2.17 5.33 8.59
C GLY A 119 2.71 6.25 9.69
N ALA A 120 4.00 6.14 10.04
CA ALA A 120 4.66 7.02 11.00
C ALA A 120 5.09 8.37 10.41
N GLN A 121 5.28 8.46 9.09
CA GLN A 121 5.73 9.68 8.40
C GLN A 121 4.71 10.84 8.55
N LYS A 122 3.48 10.51 8.93
CA LYS A 122 2.38 11.44 9.20
C LYS A 122 2.51 12.24 10.51
N LYS A 123 3.25 11.75 11.52
CA LYS A 123 3.30 12.46 12.81
C LYS A 123 4.04 13.79 12.75
N HIS A 124 4.99 13.94 11.82
CA HIS A 124 5.78 15.16 11.72
C HIS A 124 5.03 16.28 11.00
N ASP A 125 4.30 15.94 9.92
CA ASP A 125 3.55 16.92 9.12
C ASP A 125 2.26 17.38 9.81
N ASP A 126 1.64 16.53 10.64
CA ASP A 126 0.45 16.89 11.40
C ASP A 126 0.79 17.80 12.61
N GLU A 127 1.95 17.66 13.27
CA GLU A 127 2.34 18.56 14.36
C GLU A 127 2.81 19.94 13.85
N GLU A 128 3.56 19.97 12.74
CA GLU A 128 4.01 21.23 12.11
C GLU A 128 2.83 21.95 11.41
N GLY A 129 1.91 21.20 10.81
CA GLY A 129 0.67 21.70 10.21
C GLY A 129 -0.37 22.16 11.22
N LEU A 130 -0.48 21.52 12.40
CA LEU A 130 -1.38 21.94 13.48
C LEU A 130 -0.86 23.19 14.19
N ALA A 131 0.45 23.34 14.36
CA ALA A 131 1.08 24.57 14.84
C ALA A 131 0.85 25.75 13.87
N ALA A 132 0.96 25.52 12.57
CA ALA A 132 0.67 26.53 11.54
C ALA A 132 -0.83 26.85 11.38
N LYS A 133 -1.71 25.86 11.57
CA LYS A 133 -3.18 26.05 11.53
C LYS A 133 -3.72 26.72 12.78
N LEU A 134 -3.14 26.51 13.95
CA LEU A 134 -3.51 27.24 15.18
C LEU A 134 -3.08 28.71 15.13
N ALA A 135 -2.01 29.04 14.40
CA ALA A 135 -1.62 30.44 14.16
C ALA A 135 -2.50 31.16 13.12
N THR A 136 -3.22 30.43 12.26
CA THR A 136 -3.97 31.01 11.12
C THR A 136 -5.50 30.89 11.25
N THR A 137 -6.01 30.04 12.15
CA THR A 137 -7.46 29.85 12.36
C THR A 137 -8.04 30.86 13.36
N GLN A 138 -7.81 32.15 13.11
CA GLN A 138 -8.68 33.25 13.58
C GLN A 138 -9.37 33.97 12.41
N ARG A 139 -9.36 33.39 11.21
CA ARG A 139 -10.13 33.94 10.10
C ARG A 139 -10.61 32.86 9.13
N CYS A 140 -11.94 32.80 9.03
CA CYS A 140 -12.74 32.24 7.95
C CYS A 140 -13.07 30.73 7.99
N HIS A 141 -14.39 30.52 8.06
CA HIS A 141 -15.12 29.28 7.89
C HIS A 141 -14.87 28.59 6.55
N GLY A 142 -14.85 27.25 6.61
CA GLY A 142 -15.58 26.40 5.68
C GLY A 142 -14.81 25.91 4.45
N SER A 143 -14.38 24.65 4.46
CA SER A 143 -14.67 23.68 3.40
C SER A 143 -14.14 22.29 3.80
N SER A 144 -15.02 21.29 3.79
CA SER A 144 -14.72 19.90 4.15
C SER A 144 -14.37 19.12 2.88
N ALA A 145 -13.11 18.69 2.78
CA ALA A 145 -12.69 17.64 1.86
C ALA A 145 -12.44 16.37 2.70
N VAL A 146 -13.35 15.41 2.61
CA VAL A 146 -13.17 14.10 3.24
C VAL A 146 -12.18 13.32 2.38
N GLY A 147 -10.91 13.33 2.81
CA GLY A 147 -9.84 12.59 2.16
C GLY A 147 -9.94 11.08 2.35
N PRO A 148 -9.30 10.28 1.48
CA PRO A 148 -9.34 8.80 1.47
C PRO A 148 -8.82 8.15 2.77
N PHE A 149 -8.16 8.91 3.65
CA PHE A 149 -7.62 8.44 4.93
C PHE A 149 -8.66 8.36 6.06
N HIS A 150 -9.90 8.81 5.83
CA HIS A 150 -11.00 8.55 6.77
C HIS A 150 -11.31 7.04 6.84
N VAL A 151 -11.11 6.30 5.74
CA VAL A 151 -11.42 4.87 5.64
C VAL A 151 -10.51 4.01 6.54
N LEU A 152 -9.20 4.28 6.62
CA LEU A 152 -8.26 3.51 7.45
C LEU A 152 -8.49 3.70 8.95
N HIS A 153 -8.76 4.93 9.38
CA HIS A 153 -9.09 5.22 10.77
C HIS A 153 -10.50 4.68 11.14
N LEU A 154 -11.42 4.63 10.17
CA LEU A 154 -12.71 3.94 10.33
C LEU A 154 -12.56 2.41 10.41
N VAL A 155 -11.69 1.79 9.61
CA VAL A 155 -11.41 0.35 9.71
C VAL A 155 -10.83 0.00 11.08
N HIS A 156 -9.87 0.78 11.57
CA HIS A 156 -9.31 0.60 12.90
C HIS A 156 -10.36 0.83 14.01
N ARG A 157 -11.22 1.85 13.86
CA ARG A 157 -12.26 2.20 14.83
C ARG A 157 -13.43 1.21 14.84
N GLU A 158 -13.97 0.82 13.70
CA GLU A 158 -15.03 -0.19 13.59
C GLU A 158 -14.55 -1.58 14.02
N ALA A 159 -13.29 -1.93 13.72
CA ALA A 159 -12.69 -3.14 14.26
C ALA A 159 -12.65 -3.07 15.80
N ALA A 160 -12.11 -1.98 16.37
CA ALA A 160 -12.01 -1.80 17.81
C ALA A 160 -13.37 -1.74 18.54
N GLU A 161 -14.38 -1.11 17.93
CA GLU A 161 -15.74 -1.03 18.48
C GLU A 161 -16.44 -2.41 18.46
N ARG A 162 -16.26 -3.22 17.40
CA ARG A 162 -16.77 -4.60 17.36
C ARG A 162 -16.06 -5.54 18.35
N TRP A 163 -14.81 -5.28 18.70
CA TRP A 163 -14.11 -6.02 19.77
C TRP A 163 -14.71 -5.78 21.16
N GLN A 164 -15.25 -4.59 21.43
CA GLN A 164 -15.90 -4.29 22.71
C GLN A 164 -17.28 -4.97 22.85
N ASP A 165 -17.99 -5.17 21.75
CA ASP A 165 -19.28 -5.87 21.73
C ASP A 165 -19.12 -7.40 21.88
N ILE A 166 -18.11 -7.98 21.23
CA ILE A 166 -17.80 -9.42 21.35
C ILE A 166 -17.25 -9.76 22.75
N GLY A 167 -16.51 -8.82 23.37
CA GLY A 167 -16.01 -8.96 24.74
C GLY A 167 -17.06 -8.80 25.84
N ARG A 168 -18.22 -8.18 25.56
CA ARG A 168 -19.34 -8.05 26.52
C ARG A 168 -20.44 -9.10 26.35
N GLY A 169 -20.39 -9.92 25.30
CA GLY A 169 -21.33 -11.01 25.07
C GLY A 169 -20.99 -12.34 25.77
N ARG A 170 -19.91 -12.39 26.56
CA ARG A 170 -19.58 -13.52 27.46
C ARG A 170 -19.11 -13.01 28.83
N ALA A 171 -20.06 -12.61 29.65
CA ALA A 171 -20.03 -12.71 31.11
C ALA A 171 -21.46 -12.66 31.64
#